data_AF-A0A534P5P5-F1
#
_entry.id   AF-A0A534P5P5-F1
#
_cell.length_a   1.000
_cell.length_b   1.000
_cell.length_c   1.000
_cell.angle_alpha   90.00
_cell.angle_beta   90.00
_cell.angle_gamma   90.00
#
_symmetry.space_group_name_H-M   'P 1'
#
loop_
_entity.id
_entity.type
_entity.pdbx_description
1 polymer ?
#
loop_
_entity_poly.entity_id
_entity_poly.type
_entity_poly.pdbx_seq_one_letter_code
_entity_poly.pdbx_strand_id
1 'polypeptide(L)' 'MHDSPGDPGPHYHLAVLDNRVGDREQARRELKIALESTQPFAERLDALRLLRETSSDRAERDR' A
#
# COMPACT_ATOMS: atom_id res chain seq x y z
N MET A 1 -1.73 12.53 -18.92
CA MET A 1 -1.73 13.04 -17.54
C MET A 1 -2.96 12.45 -16.87
N HIS A 2 -2.78 11.43 -16.02
CA HIS A 2 -3.85 10.74 -15.28
C HIS A 2 -3.72 11.02 -13.78
N ASP A 3 -3.27 12.24 -13.40
CA ASP A 3 -3.28 12.69 -12.01
C ASP A 3 -4.71 13.11 -11.63
N SER A 4 -5.59 12.12 -11.56
CA SER A 4 -6.90 12.29 -10.92
C SER A 4 -6.67 12.12 -9.43
N PRO A 5 -7.15 13.03 -8.55
CA PRO A 5 -7.00 12.94 -7.09
C PRO A 5 -7.72 11.74 -6.43
N GLY A 6 -8.07 10.71 -7.21
CA GLY A 6 -8.61 9.43 -6.75
C GLY A 6 -7.99 8.23 -7.47
N ASP A 7 -6.93 8.40 -8.27
CA ASP A 7 -6.17 7.28 -8.85
C ASP A 7 -5.38 6.57 -7.73
N PRO A 8 -5.66 5.28 -7.45
CA PRO A 8 -4.97 4.53 -6.42
C PRO A 8 -3.59 3.98 -6.85
N GLY A 9 -3.25 4.04 -8.15
CA GLY A 9 -1.97 3.56 -8.67
C GLY A 9 -0.74 4.25 -8.03
N PRO A 10 -0.69 5.59 -7.97
CA PRO A 10 0.38 6.32 -7.29
C PRO A 10 0.55 5.92 -5.82
N HIS A 11 -0.56 5.73 -5.09
CA HIS A 11 -0.53 5.29 -3.69
C HIS A 11 0.06 3.88 -3.55
N TYR A 12 -0.29 2.94 -4.44
CA TYR A 12 0.35 1.63 -4.46
C TYR A 12 1.86 1.73 -4.71
N HIS A 13 2.29 2.52 -5.69
CA HIS A 13 3.71 2.65 -6.02
C HIS A 13 4.50 3.31 -4.88
N LEU A 14 3.95 4.32 -4.22
CA LEU A 14 4.53 4.90 -3.00
C LEU A 14 4.70 3.85 -1.91
N ALA A 15 3.66 3.04 -1.67
CA ALA A 15 3.75 1.98 -0.68
C ALA A 15 4.85 0.95 -0.95
N VAL A 16 5.07 0.60 -2.22
CA VAL A 16 6.16 -0.29 -2.63
C VAL A 16 7.52 0.34 -2.31
N LEU A 17 7.69 1.64 -2.58
CA LEU A 17 8.92 2.38 -2.27
C LEU A 17 9.15 2.45 -0.76
N ASP A 18 8.13 2.82 0.00
CA ASP A 18 8.18 2.91 1.46
C ASP A 18 8.54 1.56 2.09
N ASN A 19 7.93 0.46 1.61
CA ASN A 19 8.26 -0.88 2.08
C ASN A 19 9.72 -1.27 1.76
N ARG A 20 10.25 -0.86 0.60
CA ARG A 20 11.64 -1.13 0.20
C ARG A 20 12.66 -0.38 1.05
N VAL A 21 12.34 0.83 1.50
CA VAL A 21 13.20 1.60 2.40
C VAL A 21 13.00 1.26 3.89
N GLY A 22 12.10 0.31 4.18
CA GLY A 22 11.82 -0.17 5.53
C GLY A 22 10.78 0.64 6.29
N ASP A 23 10.20 1.69 5.70
CA ASP A 23 9.09 2.46 6.27
C ASP A 23 7.76 1.71 6.09
N ARG A 24 7.61 0.62 6.83
CA ARG A 24 6.42 -0.23 6.77
C ARG A 24 5.16 0.48 7.25
N GLU A 25 5.28 1.51 8.09
CA GLU A 25 4.13 2.25 8.57
C GLU A 25 3.60 3.21 7.48
N GLN A 26 4.48 3.91 6.75
CA GLN A 26 4.06 4.70 5.59
C GLN A 26 3.51 3.80 4.48
N ALA A 27 4.17 2.68 4.19
CA ALA A 27 3.67 1.71 3.21
C ALA A 27 2.24 1.27 3.50
N ARG A 28 1.92 0.95 4.76
CA ARG A 28 0.56 0.58 5.18
C ARG A 28 -0.45 1.72 4.99
N ARG A 29 -0.06 2.97 5.26
CA ARG A 29 -0.96 4.12 5.06
C ARG A 29 -1.32 4.27 3.59
N GLU A 30 -0.33 4.27 2.72
CA GLU A 30 -0.53 4.41 1.28
C GLU A 30 -1.34 3.23 0.70
N LEU A 31 -1.09 2.00 1.15
CA LEU A 31 -1.89 0.83 0.74
C LEU A 31 -3.36 0.94 1.13
N LYS A 32 -3.66 1.48 2.31
CA LYS A 32 -5.05 1.69 2.73
C LYS A 32 -5.73 2.70 1.81
N ILE A 33 -5.07 3.81 1.50
CA ILE A 33 -5.62 4.83 0.58
C ILE A 33 -5.87 4.20 -0.80
N ALA A 34 -4.92 3.44 -1.34
CA ALA A 34 -5.08 2.76 -2.63
C ALA A 34 -6.28 1.79 -2.62
N LEU A 35 -6.46 1.04 -1.53
CA LEU A 35 -7.50 0.01 -1.40
C LEU A 35 -8.88 0.57 -1.04
N GLU A 36 -8.95 1.75 -0.43
CA GLU A 36 -10.18 2.49 -0.15
C GLU A 36 -10.73 3.20 -1.40
N SER A 37 -9.91 3.38 -2.44
CA SER A 37 -10.38 3.92 -3.73
C SER A 37 -11.41 3.01 -4.39
N THR A 38 -12.47 3.61 -4.93
CA THR A 38 -13.49 2.92 -5.73
C THR A 38 -13.05 2.72 -7.18
N GLN A 39 -11.96 3.35 -7.61
CA GLN A 39 -11.44 3.20 -8.95
C GLN A 39 -10.71 1.85 -9.10
N PRO A 40 -10.94 1.14 -10.21
CA PRO A 40 -10.17 -0.06 -10.50
C PRO A 40 -8.72 0.30 -10.84
N PHE A 41 -7.78 -0.50 -10.34
CA PHE A 41 -6.36 -0.41 -10.70
C PHE A 41 -5.77 -1.81 -10.76
N ALA A 42 -4.76 -1.98 -11.62
CA ALA A 42 -4.21 -3.30 -11.95
C ALA A 42 -3.56 -3.98 -10.74
N GLU A 43 -2.96 -3.18 -9.86
CA GLU A 43 -2.15 -3.61 -8.74
C GLU A 43 -2.98 -3.86 -7.48
N ARG A 44 -4.32 -3.82 -7.54
CA ARG A 44 -5.19 -3.96 -6.36
C ARG A 44 -4.96 -5.25 -5.58
N LEU A 45 -4.70 -6.36 -6.28
CA LEU A 45 -4.40 -7.65 -5.64
C LEU A 45 -3.02 -7.64 -4.97
N ASP A 46 -2.03 -7.02 -5.62
CA ASP A 46 -0.68 -6.88 -5.07
C ASP A 46 -0.68 -5.94 -3.86
N ALA A 47 -1.50 -4.89 -3.88
CA ALA A 47 -1.72 -3.99 -2.75
C ALA A 47 -2.29 -4.74 -1.53
N LEU A 48 -3.29 -5.60 -1.73
CA LEU A 48 -3.83 -6.45 -0.65
C LEU A 48 -2.78 -7.40 -0.09
N ARG A 49 -1.96 -8.00 -0.96
CA ARG A 49 -0.89 -8.91 -0.55
C ARG A 49 0.16 -8.19 0.28
N LEU A 50 0.66 -7.06 -0.22
CA LEU A 50 1.66 -6.25 0.47
C LEU A 50 1.12 -5.71 1.80
N LEU A 51 -0.16 -5.35 1.88
CA LEU A 51 -0.78 -4.91 3.12
C LEU A 51 -0.78 -6.03 4.16
N ARG A 52 -1.07 -7.28 3.76
CA ARG A 52 -0.99 -8.43 4.67
C ARG A 52 0.43 -8.69 5.15
N GLU A 53 1.41 -8.70 4.25
CA GLU A 53 2.82 -8.95 4.57
C GLU A 53 3.34 -7.88 5.54
N THR A 54 3.10 -6.60 5.24
CA THR A 54 3.49 -5.50 6.11
C THR A 54 2.72 -5.53 7.44
N SER A 55 1.48 -6.03 7.48
CA SER A 55 0.66 -6.18 8.70
C SER A 55 1.17 -7.28 9.64
N SER A 56 1.55 -8.43 9.10
CA SER A 56 2.05 -9.58 9.85
C SER A 56 3.39 -9.31 10.55
N ASP A 57 4.26 -8.49 9.95
CA ASP A 57 5.57 -8.11 10.49
C ASP A 57 5.54 -7.33 11.83
N ARG A 58 4.36 -6.85 12.26
CA ARG A 58 4.20 -6.24 13.59
C ARG A 58 3.85 -7.27 14.66
N ALA A 59 3.20 -8.37 14.30
CA ALA A 59 2.78 -9.40 15.25
C ALA A 59 3.97 -10.22 15.80
N GLU A 60 5.11 -10.23 15.11
CA GLU A 60 6.34 -10.90 15.56
C GLU A 60 7.24 -10.03 16.44
N ARG A 61 7.09 -8.70 16.43
CA ARG A 61 7.93 -7.78 17.24
C ARG A 61 7.40 -7.46 18.63
N ASP A 62 6.16 -7.84 18.93
CA ASP A 62 5.52 -7.67 20.24
C ASP A 62 5.52 -8.99 21.08
N ARG A 63 6.37 -9.96 20.75
CA ARG A 63 6.61 -11.19 21.54
C ARG A 63 8.02 -11.21 22.12
#